data_AF-A0A4Y9RDT7-F1
#
_entry.id   AF-A0A4Y9RDT7-F1
#
_cell.length_a   1.000
_cell.length_b   1.000
_cell.length_c   1.000
_cell.angle_alpha   90.00
_cell.angle_beta   90.00
_cell.angle_gamma   90.00
#
_symmetry.space_group_name_H-M   'P 1'
#
loop_
_entity.id
_entity.type
_entity.pdbx_description
1 polymer ?
#
loop_
_entity_poly.entity_id
_entity_poly.type
_entity_poly.pdbx_seq_one_letter_code
_entity_poly.pdbx_strand_id
1 'polypeptide(L)'
;MRLPALTGPLRSWLLEEPSDDVAIGVIAKSDLLRGQASMMLPELRQEALRPASPADIMGILRSREQTFGDLRTERTEAEWAAFFADYFEALNGLTASQIEAGMVAYIALPDSEWSPKPGKLAHLAKTTPSTGRFTRAYNRARAAVVASQPAVPKPEEPRPSAEEVQVMMANFHRAMADKDPFAKLKAKARQPTPSAKVDDTGVSAEMRALWARQRAA
;
A
#
# COMPACT_ATOMS: atom_id res chain seq x y z
N MET A 1 20.83 -6.90 13.72
CA MET A 1 21.18 -6.11 12.50
C MET A 1 20.56 -6.82 11.30
N ARG A 2 19.84 -6.15 10.39
CA ARG A 2 19.26 -6.88 9.22
C ARG A 2 20.01 -6.74 7.90
N LEU A 3 20.68 -5.61 7.66
CA LEU A 3 21.60 -5.46 6.52
C LEU A 3 23.02 -5.16 7.04
N PRO A 4 23.84 -6.18 7.37
CA PRO A 4 25.21 -5.97 7.85
C PRO A 4 26.10 -5.29 6.80
N ALA A 5 25.75 -5.38 5.51
CA ALA A 5 26.48 -4.74 4.41
C ALA A 5 26.19 -3.24 4.26
N LEU A 6 25.06 -2.74 4.78
CA LEU A 6 24.68 -1.34 4.65
C LEU A 6 25.35 -0.52 5.75
N THR A 7 26.62 -0.18 5.54
CA THR A 7 27.43 0.60 6.49
C THR A 7 27.95 1.89 5.84
N GLY A 8 28.45 2.81 6.67
CA GLY A 8 29.09 4.03 6.20
C GLY A 8 28.12 5.05 5.55
N PRO A 9 28.64 5.94 4.68
CA PRO A 9 27.90 7.10 4.19
C PRO A 9 26.67 6.73 3.34
N LEU A 10 26.71 5.61 2.61
CA LEU A 10 25.57 5.13 1.83
C LEU A 10 24.33 4.86 2.71
N ARG A 11 24.53 4.31 3.91
CA ARG A 11 23.44 4.03 4.85
C ARG A 11 22.68 5.30 5.21
N SER A 12 23.40 6.39 5.48
CA SER A 12 22.77 7.66 5.88
C SER A 12 21.91 8.22 4.74
N TRP A 13 22.43 8.25 3.51
CA TRP A 13 21.66 8.68 2.34
C TRP A 13 20.46 7.79 2.03
N LEU A 14 20.57 6.48 2.22
CA LEU A 14 19.48 5.57 1.90
C LEU A 14 18.38 5.49 2.97
N LEU A 15 18.73 5.57 4.26
CA LEU A 15 17.80 5.30 5.36
C LEU A 15 17.46 6.50 6.24
N GLU A 16 18.35 7.48 6.35
CA GLU A 16 18.23 8.56 7.35
C GLU A 16 17.88 9.90 6.72
N GLU A 17 18.41 10.18 5.52
CA GLU A 17 18.16 11.43 4.81
C GLU A 17 16.65 11.63 4.56
N PRO A 18 16.04 12.74 5.03
CA PRO A 18 14.62 12.99 4.86
C PRO A 18 14.20 13.30 3.43
N SER A 19 15.08 13.83 2.56
CA SER A 19 14.74 14.20 1.18
C SER A 19 15.17 13.14 0.16
N ASP A 20 14.22 12.67 -0.66
CA ASP A 20 14.51 11.69 -1.72
C ASP A 20 15.41 12.29 -2.81
N ASP A 21 15.11 13.51 -3.25
CA ASP A 21 15.85 14.16 -4.33
C ASP A 21 17.30 14.46 -3.95
N VAL A 22 17.53 14.85 -2.69
CA VAL A 22 18.89 15.10 -2.16
C VAL A 22 19.66 13.78 -2.12
N ALA A 23 19.09 12.73 -1.52
CA ALA A 23 19.74 11.42 -1.46
C ALA A 23 20.06 10.87 -2.85
N ILE A 24 19.09 10.89 -3.77
CA ILE A 24 19.26 10.43 -5.15
C ILE A 24 20.35 11.24 -5.84
N GLY A 25 20.32 12.57 -5.73
CA GLY A 25 21.28 13.46 -6.36
C GLY A 25 22.72 13.25 -5.87
N VAL A 26 22.92 13.05 -4.56
CA VAL A 26 24.25 12.77 -3.99
C VAL A 26 24.77 11.41 -4.43
N ILE A 27 23.94 10.36 -4.35
CA ILE A 27 24.33 9.01 -4.76
C ILE A 27 24.65 8.98 -6.26
N ALA A 28 23.82 9.63 -7.09
CA ALA A 28 24.00 9.63 -8.54
C ALA A 28 25.31 10.31 -8.99
N LYS A 29 25.76 11.35 -8.27
CA LYS A 29 26.99 12.11 -8.60
C LYS A 29 28.28 11.43 -8.11
N SER A 30 28.21 10.44 -7.23
CA SER A 30 29.37 9.75 -6.67
C SER A 30 29.50 8.34 -7.24
N ASP A 31 30.55 8.07 -7.99
CA ASP A 31 30.82 6.75 -8.57
C ASP A 31 30.91 5.65 -7.49
N LEU A 32 31.54 5.97 -6.35
CA LEU A 32 31.66 5.07 -5.21
C LEU A 32 30.28 4.72 -4.62
N LEU A 33 29.50 5.75 -4.25
CA LEU A 33 28.18 5.52 -3.62
C LEU A 33 27.23 4.83 -4.59
N ARG A 34 27.31 5.17 -5.88
CA ARG A 34 26.50 4.55 -6.93
C ARG A 34 26.87 3.09 -7.15
N GLY A 35 28.16 2.75 -7.16
CA GLY A 35 28.64 1.37 -7.24
C GLY A 35 28.13 0.54 -6.05
N GLN A 36 28.26 1.07 -4.84
CA GLN A 36 27.73 0.44 -3.62
C GLN A 36 26.19 0.30 -3.67
N ALA A 37 25.47 1.33 -4.10
CA ALA A 37 24.02 1.30 -4.22
C ALA A 37 23.54 0.25 -5.23
N SER A 38 24.22 0.13 -6.38
CA SER A 38 23.95 -0.88 -7.39
C SER A 38 24.13 -2.30 -6.85
N MET A 39 25.23 -2.55 -6.12
CA MET A 39 25.49 -3.83 -5.49
C MET A 39 24.44 -4.20 -4.43
N MET A 40 23.85 -3.21 -3.74
CA MET A 40 22.87 -3.42 -2.67
C MET A 40 21.42 -3.53 -3.15
N LEU A 41 21.14 -3.36 -4.44
CA LEU A 41 19.77 -3.42 -4.95
C LEU A 41 19.03 -4.73 -4.62
N PRO A 42 19.65 -5.92 -4.76
CA PRO A 42 18.99 -7.19 -4.43
C PRO A 42 18.61 -7.28 -2.95
N GLU A 43 19.53 -6.95 -2.05
CA GLU A 43 19.31 -7.04 -0.60
C GLU A 43 18.29 -6.01 -0.13
N LEU A 44 18.34 -4.77 -0.66
CA LEU A 44 17.35 -3.75 -0.36
C LEU A 44 15.95 -4.17 -0.84
N ARG A 45 15.85 -4.80 -2.01
CA ARG A 45 14.58 -5.33 -2.52
C ARG A 45 14.06 -6.47 -1.65
N GLN A 46 14.94 -7.39 -1.27
CA GLN A 46 14.57 -8.52 -0.41
C GLN A 46 14.06 -8.02 0.94
N GLU A 47 14.75 -7.06 1.55
CA GLU A 47 14.34 -6.50 2.84
C GLU A 47 13.05 -5.66 2.71
N ALA A 48 12.85 -4.95 1.59
CA ALA A 48 11.62 -4.21 1.33
C ALA A 48 10.38 -5.10 1.19
N LEU A 49 10.55 -6.33 0.70
CA LEU A 49 9.47 -7.30 0.49
C LEU A 49 9.32 -8.29 1.65
N ARG A 50 10.20 -8.20 2.65
CA ARG A 50 10.27 -9.16 3.75
C ARG A 50 9.03 -9.04 4.65
N PRO A 51 8.32 -10.16 4.93
CA PRO A 51 7.28 -10.17 5.94
C PRO A 51 7.84 -9.78 7.32
N ALA A 52 7.00 -9.14 8.12
CA ALA A 52 7.30 -8.81 9.50
C ALA A 52 7.53 -10.09 10.31
N SER A 53 8.58 -10.10 11.12
CA SER A 53 8.82 -11.16 12.10
C SER A 53 7.95 -10.93 13.35
N PRO A 54 7.73 -11.94 14.20
CA PRO A 54 7.05 -11.77 15.48
C PRO A 54 7.64 -10.64 16.33
N ALA A 55 8.98 -10.51 16.33
CA ALA A 55 9.66 -9.43 17.03
C ALA A 55 9.34 -8.03 16.46
N ASP A 56 9.17 -7.91 15.14
CA ASP A 56 8.75 -6.65 14.51
C ASP A 56 7.32 -6.30 14.91
N ILE A 57 6.42 -7.28 14.85
CA ILE A 57 5.01 -7.11 15.21
C ILE A 57 4.89 -6.67 16.66
N MET A 58 5.56 -7.36 17.58
CA MET A 58 5.59 -6.97 18.99
C MET A 58 6.18 -5.58 19.18
N GLY A 59 7.29 -5.24 18.51
CA GLY A 59 7.89 -3.92 18.61
C GLY A 59 6.94 -2.79 18.17
N ILE A 60 6.23 -2.99 17.07
CA ILE A 60 5.24 -2.02 16.55
C ILE A 60 4.04 -1.90 17.48
N LEU A 61 3.54 -3.01 18.02
CA LEU A 61 2.43 -2.98 18.98
C LEU A 61 2.85 -2.31 20.29
N ARG A 62 4.04 -2.63 20.81
CA ARG A 62 4.59 -2.05 22.04
C ARG A 62 4.99 -0.58 21.91
N SER A 63 5.23 -0.06 20.71
CA SER A 63 5.48 1.37 20.54
C SER A 63 4.30 2.22 21.03
N ARG A 64 3.09 1.64 21.14
CA ARG A 64 1.91 2.27 21.76
C ARG A 64 1.99 2.39 23.28
N GLU A 65 2.70 1.48 23.95
CA GLU A 65 2.91 1.56 25.41
C GLU A 65 3.61 2.86 25.79
N GLN A 66 4.52 3.34 24.92
CA GLN A 66 5.20 4.63 25.11
C GLN A 66 4.26 5.83 24.95
N THR A 67 3.16 5.70 24.18
CA THR A 67 2.23 6.79 23.88
C THR A 67 1.08 6.87 24.89
N PHE A 68 0.60 5.73 25.40
CA PHE A 68 -0.60 5.66 26.25
C PHE A 68 -0.33 5.24 27.70
N GLY A 69 0.93 5.05 28.08
CA GLY A 69 1.34 4.65 29.43
C GLY A 69 1.37 3.13 29.63
N ASP A 70 2.16 2.73 30.62
CA ASP A 70 2.50 1.34 30.93
C ASP A 70 1.35 0.65 31.69
N LEU A 71 0.64 -0.27 31.02
CA LEU A 71 -0.22 -1.24 31.70
C LEU A 71 0.58 -2.52 31.92
N ARG A 72 1.56 -2.47 32.83
CA ARG A 72 1.88 -3.65 33.63
C ARG A 72 0.69 -3.95 34.54
N THR A 73 -0.40 -4.42 33.94
CA THR A 73 -1.13 -5.49 34.61
C THR A 73 -0.12 -6.63 34.71
N GLU A 74 0.01 -7.25 35.87
CA GLU A 74 0.90 -8.40 36.11
C GLU A 74 0.44 -9.60 35.27
N ARG A 75 0.61 -9.50 33.95
CA ARG A 75 0.31 -10.57 33.01
C ARG A 75 1.50 -11.49 32.94
N THR A 76 1.23 -12.77 33.03
CA THR A 76 2.20 -13.84 32.81
C THR A 76 2.70 -13.84 31.37
N GLU A 77 3.86 -14.44 31.13
CA GLU A 77 4.37 -14.64 29.76
C GLU A 77 3.38 -15.42 28.88
N ALA A 78 2.61 -16.35 29.48
CA ALA A 78 1.60 -17.13 28.78
C ALA A 78 0.43 -16.26 28.30
N GLU A 79 -0.03 -15.31 29.11
CA GLU A 79 -1.09 -14.37 28.73
C GLU A 79 -0.63 -13.39 27.65
N TRP A 80 0.65 -12.99 27.66
CA TRP A 80 1.23 -12.23 26.57
C TRP A 80 1.35 -13.04 25.29
N ALA A 81 1.77 -14.30 25.37
CA ALA A 81 1.81 -15.19 24.22
C ALA A 81 0.42 -15.38 23.60
N ALA A 82 -0.60 -15.59 24.42
CA ALA A 82 -1.99 -15.69 23.96
C ALA A 82 -2.48 -14.38 23.32
N PHE A 83 -2.17 -13.23 23.91
CA PHE A 83 -2.53 -11.93 23.34
C PHE A 83 -1.91 -11.69 21.96
N PHE A 84 -0.63 -11.99 21.78
CA PHE A 84 0.05 -11.77 20.50
C PHE A 84 -0.25 -12.83 19.44
N ALA A 85 -0.75 -14.02 19.82
CA ALA A 85 -1.08 -15.08 18.89
C ALA A 85 -2.05 -14.61 17.79
N ASP A 86 -3.13 -13.92 18.17
CA ASP A 86 -4.13 -13.42 17.22
C ASP A 86 -3.53 -12.37 16.26
N TYR A 87 -2.56 -11.57 16.73
CA TYR A 87 -1.87 -10.60 15.88
C TYR A 87 -0.91 -11.28 14.90
N PHE A 88 -0.18 -12.30 15.34
CA PHE A 88 0.72 -13.04 14.47
C PHE A 88 -0.06 -13.72 13.34
N GLU A 89 -1.23 -14.26 13.63
CA GLU A 89 -2.11 -14.83 12.61
C GLU A 89 -2.67 -13.75 11.66
N ALA A 90 -3.28 -12.70 12.21
CA ALA A 90 -3.94 -11.68 11.41
C ALA A 90 -2.98 -10.85 10.52
N LEU A 91 -1.75 -10.64 10.99
CA LEU A 91 -0.73 -9.83 10.30
C LEU A 91 0.24 -10.68 9.48
N ASN A 92 0.02 -11.99 9.40
CA ASN A 92 0.89 -12.90 8.67
C ASN A 92 1.04 -12.46 7.19
N GLY A 93 2.28 -12.48 6.70
CA GLY A 93 2.63 -12.08 5.33
C GLY A 93 2.69 -10.57 5.08
N LEU A 94 2.29 -9.71 6.03
CA LEU A 94 2.42 -8.26 5.90
C LEU A 94 3.84 -7.79 6.23
N THR A 95 4.32 -6.76 5.56
CA THR A 95 5.61 -6.14 5.87
C THR A 95 5.49 -5.23 7.09
N ALA A 96 6.60 -4.99 7.80
CA ALA A 96 6.62 -4.11 8.97
C ALA A 96 6.08 -2.70 8.65
N SER A 97 6.39 -2.17 7.47
CA SER A 97 5.92 -0.84 7.06
C SER A 97 4.42 -0.77 6.79
N GLN A 98 3.84 -1.86 6.26
CA GLN A 98 2.39 -1.93 6.09
C GLN A 98 1.70 -1.91 7.45
N ILE A 99 2.24 -2.66 8.41
CA ILE A 99 1.71 -2.73 9.78
C ILE A 99 1.86 -1.37 10.48
N GLU A 100 3.02 -0.71 10.37
CA GLU A 100 3.25 0.65 10.90
C GLU A 100 2.27 1.66 10.30
N ALA A 101 2.07 1.65 8.97
CA ALA A 101 1.13 2.55 8.32
C ALA A 101 -0.33 2.27 8.72
N GLY A 102 -0.71 0.99 8.82
CA GLY A 102 -2.00 0.58 9.36
C GLY A 102 -2.20 1.07 10.79
N MET A 103 -1.14 1.01 11.61
CA MET A 103 -1.15 1.52 12.98
C MET A 103 -1.33 3.03 13.03
N VAL A 104 -0.60 3.80 12.19
CA VAL A 104 -0.74 5.26 12.07
C VAL A 104 -2.15 5.63 11.63
N ALA A 105 -2.68 4.96 10.61
CA ALA A 105 -4.05 5.18 10.15
C ALA A 105 -5.08 4.87 11.25
N TYR A 106 -4.85 3.83 12.04
CA TYR A 106 -5.71 3.52 13.19
C TYR A 106 -5.66 4.61 14.26
N ILE A 107 -4.48 5.17 14.58
CA ILE A 107 -4.33 6.30 15.54
C ILE A 107 -5.16 7.51 15.10
N ALA A 108 -5.17 7.78 13.80
CA ALA A 108 -5.86 8.95 13.26
C ALA A 108 -7.40 8.82 13.33
N LEU A 109 -7.93 7.63 13.67
CA LEU A 109 -9.38 7.45 13.84
C LEU A 109 -9.86 8.10 15.15
N PRO A 110 -10.99 8.83 15.12
CA PRO A 110 -11.52 9.53 16.28
C PRO A 110 -12.01 8.60 17.40
N ASP A 111 -12.36 7.36 17.05
CA ASP A 111 -12.82 6.30 17.95
C ASP A 111 -11.74 5.26 18.24
N SER A 112 -10.46 5.60 18.00
CA SER A 112 -9.37 4.65 18.23
C SER A 112 -9.23 4.30 19.72
N GLU A 113 -9.43 3.02 20.02
CA GLU A 113 -9.11 2.46 21.34
C GLU A 113 -7.60 2.30 21.51
N TRP A 114 -7.17 2.02 22.75
CA TRP A 114 -5.76 1.81 23.12
C TRP A 114 -5.02 0.85 22.17
N SER A 115 -5.63 -0.28 21.82
CA SER A 115 -5.04 -1.28 20.92
C SER A 115 -6.04 -1.71 19.84
N PRO A 116 -5.64 -1.69 18.56
CA PRO A 116 -6.52 -2.12 17.48
C PRO A 116 -6.78 -3.60 17.56
N LYS A 117 -8.03 -4.04 17.38
CA LYS A 117 -8.31 -5.47 17.18
C LYS A 117 -7.45 -6.02 16.01
N PRO A 118 -6.90 -7.25 16.10
CA PRO A 118 -6.00 -7.80 15.09
C PRO A 118 -6.53 -7.70 13.66
N GLY A 119 -7.80 -8.07 13.43
CA GLY A 119 -8.43 -7.99 12.11
C GLY A 119 -8.60 -6.56 11.58
N LYS A 120 -8.86 -5.58 12.47
CA LYS A 120 -8.96 -4.16 12.09
C LYS A 120 -7.59 -3.62 11.67
N LEU A 121 -6.53 -3.95 12.43
CA LEU A 121 -5.17 -3.57 12.09
C LEU A 121 -4.73 -4.19 10.76
N ALA A 122 -5.01 -5.48 10.55
CA ALA A 122 -4.69 -6.17 9.30
C ALA A 122 -5.40 -5.54 8.09
N HIS A 123 -6.66 -5.14 8.25
CA HIS A 123 -7.39 -4.42 7.20
C HIS A 123 -6.72 -3.08 6.88
N LEU A 124 -6.47 -2.25 7.90
CA LEU A 124 -5.84 -0.95 7.72
C LEU A 124 -4.44 -1.06 7.12
N ALA A 125 -3.64 -2.04 7.55
CA ALA A 125 -2.31 -2.28 7.01
C ALA A 125 -2.32 -2.65 5.51
N LYS A 126 -3.39 -3.29 5.03
CA LYS A 126 -3.57 -3.63 3.61
C LYS A 126 -4.10 -2.46 2.78
N THR A 127 -4.92 -1.61 3.36
CA THR A 127 -5.59 -0.50 2.63
C THR A 127 -4.84 0.82 2.71
N THR A 128 -4.05 1.04 3.76
CA THR A 128 -3.32 2.29 3.95
C THR A 128 -2.07 2.30 3.06
N PRO A 129 -1.89 3.35 2.22
CA PRO A 129 -0.66 3.52 1.46
C PRO A 129 0.55 3.58 2.40
N SER A 130 1.57 2.77 2.11
CA SER A 130 2.81 2.77 2.89
C SER A 130 4.00 2.66 1.95
N THR A 131 5.02 3.46 2.21
CA THR A 131 6.34 3.29 1.59
C THR A 131 7.30 2.97 2.72
N GLY A 132 7.61 1.69 2.90
CA GLY A 132 8.53 1.27 3.96
C GLY A 132 9.92 1.85 3.79
N ARG A 133 10.65 1.99 4.91
CA ARG A 133 12.02 2.53 4.91
C ARG A 133 12.94 1.86 3.88
N PHE A 134 12.83 0.54 3.72
CA PHE A 134 13.64 -0.22 2.79
C PHE A 134 13.09 -0.16 1.36
N THR A 135 11.78 -0.04 1.17
CA THR A 135 11.18 0.26 -0.13
C THR A 135 11.65 1.63 -0.65
N ARG A 136 11.67 2.63 0.23
CA ARG A 136 12.20 3.96 -0.05
C ARG A 136 13.69 3.91 -0.42
N ALA A 137 14.49 3.24 0.39
CA ALA A 137 15.92 3.03 0.13
C ALA A 137 16.17 2.34 -1.22
N TYR A 138 15.42 1.26 -1.52
CA TYR A 138 15.49 0.57 -2.80
C TYR A 138 15.16 1.52 -3.97
N ASN A 139 14.08 2.29 -3.86
CA ASN A 139 13.67 3.24 -4.90
C ASN A 139 14.73 4.33 -5.11
N ARG A 140 15.32 4.87 -4.04
CA ARG A 140 16.41 5.85 -4.10
C ARG A 140 17.64 5.27 -4.82
N ALA A 141 18.10 4.09 -4.38
CA ALA A 141 19.25 3.41 -4.97
C ALA A 141 19.02 3.15 -6.46
N ARG A 142 17.84 2.65 -6.83
CA ARG A 142 17.46 2.36 -8.22
C ARG A 142 17.44 3.64 -9.07
N ALA A 143 16.82 4.70 -8.56
CA ALA A 143 16.74 5.98 -9.27
C ALA A 143 18.14 6.58 -9.51
N ALA A 144 19.01 6.55 -8.50
CA ALA A 144 20.37 7.05 -8.62
C ALA A 144 21.22 6.25 -9.64
N VAL A 145 21.05 4.93 -9.69
CA VAL A 145 21.73 4.08 -10.69
C VAL A 145 21.22 4.37 -12.10
N VAL A 146 19.90 4.47 -12.29
CA VAL A 146 19.31 4.78 -13.60
C VAL A 146 19.68 6.18 -14.10
N ALA A 147 19.68 7.18 -13.21
CA ALA A 147 20.00 8.57 -13.58
C ALA A 147 21.43 8.73 -14.13
N SER A 148 22.31 7.78 -13.83
CA SER A 148 23.70 7.77 -14.31
C SER A 148 23.90 7.08 -15.65
N GLN A 149 22.89 6.36 -16.14
CA GLN A 149 22.98 5.72 -17.45
C GLN A 149 22.94 6.80 -18.52
N PRO A 150 23.83 6.75 -19.53
CA PRO A 150 23.74 7.67 -20.65
C PRO A 150 22.34 7.56 -21.24
N ALA A 151 21.64 8.69 -21.38
CA ALA A 151 20.35 8.70 -22.02
C ALA A 151 20.51 8.01 -23.37
N VAL A 152 19.91 6.82 -23.52
CA VAL A 152 19.80 6.19 -24.83
C VAL A 152 19.10 7.24 -25.67
N PRO A 153 19.73 7.78 -26.73
CA PRO A 153 19.06 8.76 -27.57
C PRO A 153 17.75 8.08 -27.99
N LYS A 154 16.62 8.66 -27.58
CA LYS A 154 15.33 8.20 -28.10
C LYS A 154 15.51 8.23 -29.62
N PRO A 155 15.27 7.12 -30.34
CA PRO A 155 15.18 7.22 -31.78
C PRO A 155 14.16 8.33 -32.03
N GLU A 156 14.59 9.38 -32.73
CA GLU A 156 13.67 10.42 -33.18
C GLU A 156 12.64 9.70 -34.04
N GLU A 157 11.50 9.37 -33.45
CA GLU A 157 10.34 8.99 -34.22
C GLU A 157 10.13 10.14 -35.22
N PRO A 158 10.07 9.86 -36.53
CA PRO A 158 9.85 10.89 -37.51
C PRO A 158 8.59 11.66 -37.09
N ARG A 159 8.75 12.95 -36.79
CA ARG A 159 7.60 13.78 -36.43
C ARG A 159 6.61 13.65 -37.57
N PRO A 160 5.37 13.22 -37.31
CA PRO A 160 4.40 13.10 -38.37
C PRO A 160 4.25 14.46 -39.03
N SER A 161 4.22 14.47 -40.36
CA SER A 161 4.04 15.70 -41.12
C SER A 161 2.71 16.36 -40.75
N ALA A 162 2.57 17.67 -40.98
CA ALA A 162 1.32 18.38 -40.69
C ALA A 162 0.11 17.73 -41.40
N GLU A 163 0.34 17.12 -42.57
CA GLU A 163 -0.66 16.37 -43.32
C GLU A 163 -1.04 15.06 -42.64
N GLU A 164 -0.08 14.31 -42.10
CA GLU A 164 -0.33 13.07 -41.35
C GLU A 164 -1.11 13.34 -40.05
N VAL A 165 -0.82 14.45 -39.37
CA VAL A 165 -1.57 14.88 -38.18
C VAL A 165 -3.01 15.25 -38.54
N GLN A 166 -3.22 15.94 -39.67
CA GLN A 166 -4.57 16.26 -40.15
C GLN A 166 -5.37 15.01 -40.51
N VAL A 167 -4.75 14.05 -41.20
CA VAL A 167 -5.38 12.75 -41.52
C VAL A 167 -5.71 11.98 -40.23
N MET A 168 -4.82 12.00 -39.24
CA MET A 168 -5.05 11.33 -37.96
C MET A 168 -6.19 11.99 -37.17
N MET A 169 -6.27 13.32 -37.14
CA MET A 169 -7.39 14.05 -36.53
C MET A 169 -8.71 13.81 -37.28
N ALA A 170 -8.70 13.78 -38.61
CA ALA A 170 -9.88 13.47 -39.42
C ALA A 170 -10.39 12.04 -39.16
N ASN A 171 -9.49 11.07 -39.07
CA ASN A 171 -9.81 9.70 -38.72
C ASN A 171 -10.36 9.59 -37.29
N PHE A 172 -9.80 10.35 -36.34
CA PHE A 172 -10.30 10.41 -34.96
C PHE A 172 -11.71 11.01 -34.89
N HIS A 173 -11.96 12.13 -35.58
CA HIS A 173 -13.28 12.74 -35.65
C HIS A 173 -14.31 11.81 -36.29
N ARG A 174 -13.94 11.08 -37.35
CA ARG A 174 -14.81 10.08 -37.97
C ARG A 174 -15.11 8.91 -37.02
N ALA A 175 -14.12 8.44 -36.25
CA ALA A 175 -14.30 7.38 -35.27
C ALA A 175 -15.13 7.80 -34.05
N MET A 176 -15.20 9.10 -33.75
CA MET A 176 -15.97 9.66 -32.65
C MET A 176 -17.36 10.15 -33.07
N ALA A 177 -17.59 10.42 -34.36
CA ALA A 177 -18.90 10.85 -34.88
C ALA A 177 -20.02 9.82 -34.63
N ASP A 178 -19.69 8.53 -34.62
CA ASP A 178 -20.66 7.43 -34.44
C ASP A 178 -20.80 6.95 -33.00
N LYS A 179 -20.05 7.51 -32.04
CA LYS A 179 -20.07 7.08 -30.64
C LYS A 179 -20.67 8.17 -29.76
N ASP A 180 -21.94 8.03 -29.40
CA ASP A 180 -22.55 8.85 -28.33
C ASP A 180 -21.79 8.57 -27.01
N PRO A 181 -21.00 9.55 -26.51
CA PRO A 181 -20.16 9.35 -25.32
C PRO A 181 -20.98 9.09 -24.05
N PHE A 182 -22.30 9.31 -24.09
CA PHE A 182 -23.22 9.09 -22.98
C PHE A 182 -24.12 7.86 -23.15
N ALA A 183 -23.98 7.08 -24.24
CA ALA A 183 -24.79 5.88 -24.47
C ALA A 183 -24.67 4.87 -23.30
N LYS A 184 -23.46 4.68 -22.77
CA LYS A 184 -23.22 3.79 -21.61
C LYS A 184 -23.82 4.33 -20.31
N LEU A 185 -23.85 5.65 -20.12
CA LEU A 185 -24.44 6.29 -18.94
C LEU A 185 -25.97 6.22 -18.97
N LYS A 186 -26.60 6.43 -20.13
CA LYS A 186 -28.04 6.25 -20.33
C LYS A 186 -28.49 4.80 -20.16
N ALA A 187 -27.68 3.83 -20.58
CA ALA A 187 -27.96 2.41 -20.37
C ALA A 187 -27.93 2.02 -18.87
N LYS A 188 -27.00 2.60 -18.09
CA LYS A 188 -26.85 2.31 -16.66
C LYS A 188 -27.95 2.95 -15.80
N ALA A 189 -28.49 4.09 -16.22
CA ALA A 189 -29.59 4.78 -15.53
C ALA A 189 -30.97 4.11 -15.69
N ARG A 190 -31.13 3.21 -16.67
CA ARG A 190 -32.40 2.54 -16.98
C ARG A 190 -32.59 1.17 -16.30
N GLN A 191 -31.58 0.64 -15.63
CA GLN A 191 -31.76 -0.58 -14.85
C GLN A 191 -32.14 -0.20 -13.43
N PRO A 192 -33.42 -0.35 -13.03
CA PRO A 192 -33.78 -0.24 -11.62
C PRO A 192 -33.00 -1.29 -10.84
N THR A 193 -32.30 -0.86 -9.79
CA THR A 193 -31.74 -1.76 -8.78
C THR A 193 -32.89 -2.67 -8.31
N PRO A 194 -32.75 -4.00 -8.31
CA PRO A 194 -33.83 -4.88 -7.88
C PRO A 194 -34.00 -4.73 -6.36
N SER A 195 -34.77 -3.75 -5.93
CA SER A 195 -35.30 -3.67 -4.58
C SER A 195 -36.48 -4.63 -4.49
N ALA A 196 -36.40 -5.59 -3.57
CA ALA A 196 -37.53 -6.45 -3.27
C ALA A 196 -38.73 -5.57 -2.89
N LYS A 197 -39.91 -5.81 -3.47
CA LYS A 197 -41.13 -5.11 -3.07
C LYS A 197 -41.44 -5.48 -1.63
N VAL A 198 -41.40 -4.48 -0.77
CA VAL A 198 -41.68 -4.58 0.65
C VAL A 198 -43.13 -4.15 0.87
N ASP A 199 -43.87 -4.86 1.72
CA ASP A 199 -45.23 -4.47 2.11
C ASP A 199 -45.21 -3.39 3.21
N ASP A 200 -46.39 -2.92 3.65
CA ASP A 200 -46.53 -1.88 4.68
C ASP A 200 -45.92 -2.26 6.05
N THR A 201 -45.50 -3.52 6.23
CA THR A 201 -44.81 -4.00 7.44
C THR A 201 -43.29 -3.92 7.34
N GLY A 202 -42.74 -3.47 6.21
CA GLY A 202 -41.30 -3.31 6.04
C GLY A 202 -40.53 -4.62 5.78
N VAL A 203 -41.23 -5.73 5.50
CA VAL A 203 -40.59 -7.04 5.28
C VAL A 203 -40.94 -7.61 3.90
N SER A 204 -39.94 -8.10 3.16
CA SER A 204 -40.17 -8.76 1.86
C SER A 204 -40.84 -10.13 2.02
N ALA A 205 -41.59 -10.56 1.01
CA ALA A 205 -42.24 -11.87 1.02
C ALA A 205 -41.24 -13.04 1.20
N GLU A 206 -40.03 -12.89 0.63
CA GLU A 206 -38.95 -13.87 0.77
C GLU A 206 -38.43 -13.96 2.21
N MET A 207 -38.30 -12.82 2.90
CA MET A 207 -37.84 -12.78 4.29
C MET A 207 -38.91 -13.35 5.25
N ARG A 208 -40.20 -13.13 4.96
CA ARG A 208 -41.31 -13.82 5.67
C ARG A 208 -41.29 -15.33 5.47
N ALA A 209 -41.04 -15.80 4.25
CA ALA A 209 -40.94 -17.23 3.97
C ALA A 209 -39.72 -17.88 4.68
N LEU A 210 -38.61 -17.16 4.78
CA LEU A 210 -37.43 -17.60 5.53
C LEU A 210 -37.74 -17.76 7.03
N TRP A 211 -38.38 -16.76 7.65
CA TRP A 211 -38.76 -16.83 9.06
C TRP A 211 -39.82 -17.90 9.35
N ALA A 212 -40.75 -18.13 8.43
CA ALA A 212 -41.73 -19.22 8.56
C ALA A 212 -41.05 -20.60 8.54
N ARG A 213 -40.03 -20.79 7.69
CA ARG A 213 -39.22 -22.03 7.66
C ARG A 213 -38.41 -22.22 8.95
N GLN A 214 -37.85 -21.15 9.50
CA GLN A 214 -37.08 -21.21 10.76
C GLN A 214 -37.94 -21.46 12.00
N ARG A 215 -39.24 -21.11 11.98
CA ARG A 215 -40.18 -21.43 13.07
C ARG A 215 -40.77 -22.84 12.98
N ALA A 216 -40.62 -23.50 11.84
CA ALA A 216 -41.13 -24.85 11.59
C ALA A 216 -40.06 -25.94 11.76
N ALA A 217 -38.81 -25.54 12.06
CA ALA A 217 -37.69 -26.40 12.43
C ALA A 217 -37.44 -26.30 13.94
#